data_AF-A0A4Q7NP82-F1
#
_entry.id   AF-A0A4Q7NP82-F1
#
_cell.length_a   1.000
_cell.length_b   1.000
_cell.length_c   1.000
_cell.angle_alpha   90.00
_cell.angle_beta   90.00
_cell.angle_gamma   90.00
#
_symmetry.space_group_name_H-M   'P 1'
#
loop_
_entity.id
_entity.type
_entity.pdbx_description
1 polymer ?
#
loop_
_entity_poly.entity_id
_entity_poly.type
_entity_poly.pdbx_seq_one_letter_code
_entity_poly.pdbx_strand_id
1 'polypeptide(L)'
;MLTPRSTRQGRGGAAVLGSAALALALAACSGSGGGPAPRPSSSTPGPTSSAPTTTGPTTTEPGTATPQPSATGSAGAPSGPATPLPTPSAPESPVPAPKPLRVVRAADSAALRAALRDARPGDRIDLVRATYTGPFVVSESGTAADPVVLTGARQTVITTTGGSPLTVTGSHVRVKTAQLRAGSAPAVVVAGGQDVTLDRLTVLRARQAGVRVTGGARLVYVLRSSLGGTSGPAVQVGAAGAAAQPSDVLVDGCTVVGQGVVVAAGATGGGVHGTSFSRPGGPWVRLLGSGWIVDDNTGDAPPSGPALLVGGPGDALRSNETTGGAAAVVGYTDPALEASTRVG
;
A
#
# COMPACT_ATOMS: atom_id res chain seq x y z
N MET A 1 25.48 -55.02 36.13
CA MET A 1 25.21 -54.18 37.31
C MET A 1 24.09 -53.21 36.94
N LEU A 2 23.12 -53.05 37.84
CA LEU A 2 21.78 -52.52 37.62
C LEU A 2 21.70 -51.01 37.28
N THR A 3 20.63 -50.67 36.55
CA THR A 3 19.96 -49.37 36.32
C THR A 3 19.63 -48.61 37.62
N PRO A 4 19.30 -47.28 37.58
CA PRO A 4 17.98 -46.78 37.12
C PRO A 4 18.05 -45.46 36.30
N ARG A 5 17.25 -45.26 35.24
CA ARG A 5 15.82 -44.86 35.17
C ARG A 5 15.44 -43.68 36.06
N SER A 6 15.22 -42.52 35.44
CA SER A 6 14.38 -41.44 35.95
C SER A 6 13.34 -41.07 34.89
N THR A 7 12.10 -41.18 35.32
CA THR A 7 10.85 -40.95 34.59
C THR A 7 10.30 -39.60 35.04
N ARG A 8 9.83 -38.75 34.12
CA ARG A 8 8.79 -37.76 34.48
C ARG A 8 7.80 -37.55 33.34
N GLN A 9 6.59 -38.06 33.57
CA GLN A 9 5.29 -37.57 33.08
C GLN A 9 5.23 -36.04 33.17
N GLY A 10 4.53 -35.28 32.31
CA GLY A 10 3.25 -35.54 31.65
C GLY A 10 2.21 -34.54 32.20
N ARG A 11 1.31 -34.06 31.31
CA ARG A 11 0.26 -33.01 31.45
C ARG A 11 0.73 -31.64 30.94
N GLY A 12 0.04 -30.94 30.05
CA GLY A 12 -1.37 -31.02 29.63
C GLY A 12 -1.97 -29.62 29.73
N GLY A 13 -2.63 -29.13 28.68
CA GLY A 13 -3.33 -27.84 28.65
C GLY A 13 -2.72 -26.85 27.66
N ALA A 14 -3.45 -26.03 26.93
CA ALA A 14 -4.87 -25.91 26.65
C ALA A 14 -4.94 -24.96 25.44
N ALA A 15 -5.77 -25.29 24.45
CA ALA A 15 -6.08 -24.37 23.36
C ALA A 15 -6.87 -23.17 23.94
N VAL A 16 -6.46 -21.96 23.58
CA VAL A 16 -7.28 -20.77 23.73
C VAL A 16 -7.31 -20.06 22.38
N LEU A 17 -8.45 -20.21 21.71
CA LEU A 17 -8.94 -19.34 20.66
C LEU A 17 -9.20 -17.95 21.28
N GLY A 18 -8.56 -16.93 20.75
CA GLY A 18 -8.75 -15.54 21.15
C GLY A 18 -8.88 -14.66 19.93
N SER A 19 -10.09 -14.57 19.39
CA SER A 19 -10.52 -13.56 18.43
C SER A 19 -10.42 -12.18 19.09
N ALA A 20 -9.55 -11.31 18.59
CA ALA A 20 -9.51 -9.90 19.00
C ALA A 20 -9.71 -9.01 17.77
N ALA A 21 -10.94 -8.52 17.64
CA ALA A 21 -11.28 -7.38 16.80
C ALA A 21 -10.48 -6.16 17.28
N LEU A 22 -9.64 -5.60 16.42
CA LEU A 22 -8.91 -4.37 16.72
C LEU A 22 -9.77 -3.18 16.28
N ALA A 23 -10.48 -2.61 17.25
CA ALA A 23 -11.17 -1.34 17.12
C ALA A 23 -10.16 -0.20 16.96
N LEU A 24 -10.44 0.66 15.97
CA LEU A 24 -9.71 1.87 15.65
C LEU A 24 -10.12 2.97 16.65
N ALA A 25 -9.23 3.36 17.55
CA ALA A 25 -9.46 4.50 18.45
C ALA A 25 -8.66 5.72 17.98
N LEU A 26 -9.38 6.76 17.54
CA LEU A 26 -8.84 8.11 17.35
C LEU A 26 -8.55 8.73 18.72
N ALA A 27 -7.30 9.13 18.95
CA ALA A 27 -6.93 10.01 20.05
C ALA A 27 -6.90 11.45 19.53
N ALA A 28 -7.92 12.23 19.88
CA ALA A 28 -7.91 13.68 19.80
C ALA A 28 -7.27 14.22 21.07
N CYS A 29 -6.15 14.92 20.92
CA CYS A 29 -5.53 15.69 21.99
C CYS A 29 -6.21 17.05 22.09
N SER A 30 -6.82 17.36 23.22
CA SER A 30 -7.12 18.74 23.63
C SER A 30 -7.08 18.78 25.16
N GLY A 31 -6.10 19.49 25.70
CA GLY A 31 -5.96 19.70 27.14
C GLY A 31 -6.86 20.83 27.63
N SER A 32 -7.22 20.79 28.92
CA SER A 32 -7.05 21.89 29.87
C SER A 32 -7.49 21.42 31.26
N GLY A 33 -6.84 21.94 32.30
CA GLY A 33 -6.85 21.37 33.64
C GLY A 33 -7.98 21.79 34.59
N GLY A 34 -7.83 21.32 35.83
CA GLY A 34 -8.23 22.01 37.06
C GLY A 34 -9.60 21.68 37.66
N GLY A 35 -9.59 21.07 38.86
CA GLY A 35 -10.52 21.41 39.95
C GLY A 35 -11.69 20.45 40.22
N PRO A 36 -11.99 20.11 41.49
CA PRO A 36 -13.00 19.10 41.87
C PRO A 36 -14.42 19.66 42.03
N ALA A 37 -15.38 18.75 41.83
CA ALA A 37 -16.81 18.64 42.22
C ALA A 37 -17.50 19.81 42.97
N PRO A 38 -18.81 20.05 42.71
CA PRO A 38 -19.84 19.25 43.40
C PRO A 38 -21.11 18.89 42.57
N ARG A 39 -21.81 17.83 43.03
CA ARG A 39 -23.25 17.52 42.83
C ARG A 39 -24.13 18.70 43.33
N PRO A 40 -25.45 18.83 43.02
CA PRO A 40 -26.44 17.75 42.89
C PRO A 40 -27.66 17.99 41.93
N SER A 41 -28.56 17.00 41.96
CA SER A 41 -30.03 17.13 41.91
C SER A 41 -30.78 16.69 40.64
N SER A 42 -31.72 15.79 40.94
CA SER A 42 -32.79 15.14 40.20
C SER A 42 -33.85 16.06 39.59
N SER A 43 -34.42 15.64 38.46
CA SER A 43 -35.89 15.50 38.31
C SER A 43 -36.28 14.81 37.00
N THR A 44 -37.03 13.72 37.13
CA THR A 44 -37.88 13.10 36.10
C THR A 44 -39.23 13.79 36.11
N PRO A 45 -39.86 14.04 34.95
CA PRO A 45 -41.16 13.40 34.67
C PRO A 45 -41.37 13.01 33.18
N GLY A 46 -41.90 11.81 32.92
CA GLY A 46 -42.72 11.54 31.71
C GLY A 46 -44.19 11.89 32.00
N PRO A 47 -45.20 11.26 31.35
CA PRO A 47 -45.37 10.77 29.98
C PRO A 47 -46.57 11.48 29.28
N THR A 48 -46.87 11.18 27.99
CA THR A 48 -48.20 11.18 27.30
C THR A 48 -47.96 11.23 25.78
N SER A 49 -48.27 10.19 24.98
CA SER A 49 -49.58 9.66 24.55
C SER A 49 -50.43 10.66 23.76
N SER A 50 -50.60 10.42 22.45
CA SER A 50 -51.89 10.45 21.71
C SER A 50 -51.68 10.23 20.20
N ALA A 51 -52.16 9.08 19.70
CA ALA A 51 -52.78 8.96 18.37
C ALA A 51 -54.29 9.32 18.54
N PRO A 52 -55.09 9.68 17.51
CA PRO A 52 -55.66 8.67 16.61
C PRO A 52 -56.13 9.12 15.19
N THR A 53 -56.60 8.12 14.41
CA THR A 53 -57.68 8.10 13.37
C THR A 53 -57.51 8.87 12.04
N THR A 54 -57.43 8.21 10.87
CA THR A 54 -58.45 7.49 10.04
C THR A 54 -59.25 8.41 9.11
N THR A 55 -59.10 8.22 7.78
CA THR A 55 -60.18 8.17 6.76
C THR A 55 -59.57 7.94 5.36
N GLY A 56 -60.02 6.89 4.66
CA GLY A 56 -59.89 6.76 3.19
C GLY A 56 -61.13 7.36 2.50
N PRO A 57 -61.59 6.85 1.35
CA PRO A 57 -60.89 6.47 0.11
C PRO A 57 -61.41 7.31 -1.08
N THR A 58 -60.64 7.54 -2.14
CA THR A 58 -61.25 7.89 -3.46
C THR A 58 -60.37 7.52 -4.65
N THR A 59 -60.95 6.65 -5.47
CA THR A 59 -60.79 6.35 -6.89
C THR A 59 -60.33 7.53 -7.76
N THR A 60 -59.52 7.28 -8.80
CA THR A 60 -59.77 7.66 -10.22
C THR A 60 -58.59 7.23 -11.10
N GLU A 61 -58.89 6.41 -12.12
CA GLU A 61 -58.02 6.03 -13.25
C GLU A 61 -57.37 7.25 -13.92
N PRO A 62 -56.23 7.03 -14.59
CA PRO A 62 -56.23 7.45 -16.00
C PRO A 62 -55.52 6.46 -16.94
N GLY A 63 -56.21 6.14 -18.02
CA GLY A 63 -55.72 6.48 -19.35
C GLY A 63 -54.69 5.55 -19.97
N THR A 64 -55.20 4.53 -20.65
CA THR A 64 -54.56 3.87 -21.78
C THR A 64 -54.18 4.90 -22.86
N ALA A 65 -52.89 5.12 -23.07
CA ALA A 65 -52.36 5.69 -24.29
C ALA A 65 -51.03 5.01 -24.62
N THR A 66 -51.08 4.12 -25.61
CA THR A 66 -49.94 3.45 -26.23
C THR A 66 -49.22 4.43 -27.16
N PRO A 67 -47.97 4.85 -26.90
CA PRO A 67 -47.18 5.53 -27.93
C PRO A 67 -46.54 4.48 -28.85
N GLN A 68 -46.98 4.49 -30.10
CA GLN A 68 -46.38 3.81 -31.24
C GLN A 68 -45.02 4.48 -31.55
N PRO A 69 -43.87 3.78 -31.43
CA PRO A 69 -42.60 4.35 -31.88
C PRO A 69 -42.51 4.28 -33.41
N SER A 70 -42.56 5.45 -34.03
CA SER A 70 -42.22 5.64 -35.44
C SER A 70 -40.77 5.23 -35.69
N ALA A 71 -40.59 4.16 -36.46
CA ALA A 71 -39.31 3.76 -37.02
C ALA A 71 -38.94 4.71 -38.16
N THR A 72 -38.09 5.70 -37.87
CA THR A 72 -37.38 6.46 -38.91
C THR A 72 -35.95 5.93 -38.97
N GLY A 73 -35.67 5.16 -40.02
CA GLY A 73 -34.34 4.63 -40.30
C GLY A 73 -33.32 5.76 -40.46
N SER A 74 -32.36 5.80 -39.54
CA SER A 74 -31.11 6.53 -39.73
C SER A 74 -30.11 5.55 -40.34
N ALA A 75 -29.86 5.72 -41.64
CA ALA A 75 -28.89 4.95 -42.39
C ALA A 75 -27.52 5.04 -41.72
N GLY A 76 -26.93 3.87 -41.44
CA GLY A 76 -25.62 3.74 -40.82
C GLY A 76 -24.55 4.48 -41.62
N ALA A 77 -23.95 5.47 -40.97
CA ALA A 77 -22.66 6.00 -41.40
C ALA A 77 -21.62 4.87 -41.29
N PRO A 78 -20.80 4.63 -42.33
CA PRO A 78 -19.76 3.62 -42.27
C PRO A 78 -18.79 3.96 -41.13
N SER A 79 -18.62 3.03 -40.19
CA SER A 79 -17.55 3.07 -39.20
C SER A 79 -16.23 3.20 -39.93
N GLY A 80 -15.63 4.39 -39.86
CA GLY A 80 -14.26 4.59 -40.29
C GLY A 80 -13.32 3.63 -39.55
N PRO A 81 -12.19 3.25 -40.16
CA PRO A 81 -11.20 2.39 -39.51
C PRO A 81 -10.83 2.99 -38.16
N ALA A 82 -10.97 2.19 -37.09
CA ALA A 82 -10.58 2.57 -35.75
C ALA A 82 -9.11 3.01 -35.77
N THR A 83 -8.87 4.25 -35.36
CA THR A 83 -7.51 4.78 -35.20
C THR A 83 -6.76 3.84 -34.24
N PRO A 84 -5.64 3.21 -34.64
CA PRO A 84 -4.90 2.36 -33.73
C PRO A 84 -4.49 3.16 -32.50
N LEU A 85 -4.81 2.63 -31.32
CA LEU A 85 -4.41 3.19 -30.04
C LEU A 85 -2.88 3.33 -30.04
N PRO A 86 -2.30 4.47 -29.59
CA PRO A 86 -0.85 4.67 -29.60
C PRO A 86 -0.16 3.48 -28.95
N THR A 87 0.71 2.83 -29.72
CA THR A 87 1.60 1.79 -29.21
C THR A 87 2.48 2.45 -28.14
N PRO A 88 2.51 1.96 -26.90
CA PRO A 88 3.35 2.54 -25.86
C PRO A 88 4.80 2.50 -26.32
N SER A 89 5.42 3.68 -26.47
CA SER A 89 6.84 3.80 -26.80
C SER A 89 7.64 3.06 -25.74
N ALA A 90 8.52 2.17 -26.20
CA ALA A 90 9.48 1.47 -25.35
C ALA A 90 10.23 2.48 -24.46
N PRO A 91 10.48 2.15 -23.18
CA PRO A 91 11.13 3.06 -22.25
C PRO A 91 12.48 3.52 -22.80
N GLU A 92 12.66 4.84 -22.88
CA GLU A 92 13.93 5.44 -23.25
C GLU A 92 15.06 4.90 -22.35
N SER A 93 16.22 4.68 -22.96
CA SER A 93 17.41 4.18 -22.27
C SER A 93 17.69 5.02 -21.01
N PRO A 94 17.99 4.39 -19.86
CA PRO A 94 18.06 5.09 -18.59
C PRO A 94 19.16 6.16 -18.63
N VAL A 95 18.75 7.43 -18.48
CA VAL A 95 19.66 8.57 -18.35
C VAL A 95 20.65 8.25 -17.21
N PRO A 96 21.98 8.32 -17.45
CA PRO A 96 22.97 8.08 -16.41
C PRO A 96 22.67 8.92 -15.17
N ALA A 97 22.72 8.30 -13.98
CA ALA A 97 22.45 9.03 -12.75
C ALA A 97 23.43 10.22 -12.60
N PRO A 98 22.96 11.40 -12.18
CA PRO A 98 23.80 12.57 -12.00
C PRO A 98 24.94 12.26 -11.03
N LYS A 99 26.13 12.78 -11.34
CA LYS A 99 27.31 12.63 -10.48
C LYS A 99 27.07 13.40 -9.17
N PRO A 100 27.37 12.82 -8.00
CA PRO A 100 27.15 13.50 -6.74
C PRO A 100 28.05 14.74 -6.60
N LEU A 101 27.50 15.82 -6.06
CA LEU A 101 28.21 17.06 -5.77
C LEU A 101 29.09 16.92 -4.52
N ARG A 102 28.59 16.18 -3.53
CA ARG A 102 29.30 15.90 -2.28
C ARG A 102 29.04 14.46 -1.85
N VAL A 103 30.09 13.79 -1.37
CA VAL A 103 30.01 12.42 -0.85
C VAL A 103 30.29 12.45 0.64
N VAL A 104 29.34 11.95 1.44
CA VAL A 104 29.45 11.85 2.90
C VAL A 104 29.47 10.38 3.29
N ARG A 105 30.55 9.94 3.92
CA ARG A 105 30.68 8.54 4.36
C ARG A 105 30.17 8.41 5.80
N ALA A 106 29.16 7.57 6.01
CA ALA A 106 28.62 7.29 7.34
C ALA A 106 29.10 5.92 7.82
N ALA A 107 29.95 5.89 8.85
CA ALA A 107 30.50 4.64 9.40
C ALA A 107 29.60 3.99 10.48
N ASP A 108 28.73 4.78 11.11
CA ASP A 108 27.87 4.36 12.21
C ASP A 108 26.55 5.14 12.26
N SER A 109 25.72 4.82 13.25
CA SER A 109 24.39 5.41 13.43
C SER A 109 24.43 6.92 13.72
N ALA A 110 25.43 7.40 14.46
CA ALA A 110 25.56 8.82 14.79
C ALA A 110 25.99 9.62 13.55
N ALA A 111 26.96 9.10 12.80
CA ALA A 111 27.40 9.67 11.53
C ALA A 111 26.26 9.71 10.49
N LEU A 112 25.46 8.64 10.39
CA LEU A 112 24.29 8.64 9.51
C LEU A 112 23.26 9.70 9.91
N ARG A 113 22.96 9.82 11.21
CA ARG A 113 22.02 10.84 11.71
C ARG A 113 22.51 12.26 11.42
N ALA A 114 23.81 12.52 11.60
CA ALA A 114 24.41 13.80 11.28
C ALA A 114 24.39 14.09 9.77
N ALA A 115 24.73 13.09 8.94
CA ALA A 115 24.73 13.21 7.48
C ALA A 115 23.33 13.51 6.93
N LEU A 116 22.28 12.84 7.44
CA LEU A 116 20.90 13.09 7.02
C LEU A 116 20.40 14.49 7.40
N ARG A 117 20.82 15.00 8.56
CA ARG A 117 20.46 16.35 9.03
C ARG A 117 21.16 17.46 8.25
N ASP A 118 22.40 17.25 7.80
CA ASP A 118 23.15 18.21 6.97
C ASP A 118 22.98 17.94 5.46
N ALA A 119 22.08 17.05 5.07
CA ALA A 119 21.91 16.67 3.66
C ALA A 119 21.47 17.87 2.81
N ARG A 120 22.00 17.94 1.59
CA ARG A 120 21.75 19.00 0.61
C ARG A 120 21.49 18.38 -0.76
N PRO A 121 20.80 19.08 -1.67
CA PRO A 121 20.68 18.64 -3.06
C PRO A 121 22.04 18.23 -3.66
N GLY A 122 22.08 17.05 -4.26
CA GLY A 122 23.28 16.47 -4.90
C GLY A 122 24.18 15.67 -3.96
N ASP A 123 23.84 15.56 -2.68
CA ASP A 123 24.57 14.72 -1.75
C ASP A 123 24.39 13.24 -2.01
N ARG A 124 25.49 12.49 -1.85
CA ARG A 124 25.47 11.03 -1.72
C ARG A 124 26.02 10.62 -0.36
N ILE A 125 25.17 10.01 0.45
CA ILE A 125 25.51 9.43 1.75
C ILE A 125 25.84 7.95 1.55
N ASP A 126 27.14 7.61 1.66
CA ASP A 126 27.66 6.26 1.51
C ASP A 126 27.70 5.56 2.88
N LEU A 127 26.84 4.57 3.06
CA LEU A 127 26.81 3.71 4.24
C LEU A 127 27.93 2.68 4.15
N VAL A 128 28.81 2.70 5.14
CA VAL A 128 29.73 1.60 5.39
C VAL A 128 28.93 0.33 5.74
N ARG A 129 29.50 -0.85 5.49
CA ARG A 129 28.89 -2.11 5.90
C ARG A 129 28.84 -2.17 7.44
N ALA A 130 27.67 -1.87 8.00
CA ALA A 130 27.41 -1.91 9.43
C ALA A 130 25.92 -2.11 9.70
N THR A 131 25.57 -2.23 10.99
CA THR A 131 24.19 -2.13 11.47
C THR A 131 23.94 -0.73 11.99
N TYR A 132 22.92 -0.07 11.47
CA TYR A 132 22.50 1.27 11.85
C TYR A 132 21.19 1.17 12.63
N THR A 133 21.24 1.57 13.91
CA THR A 133 20.06 1.56 14.79
C THR A 133 19.47 2.96 14.82
N GLY A 134 18.29 3.07 14.20
CA GLY A 134 17.49 4.28 14.06
C GLY A 134 16.56 4.56 15.24
N PRO A 135 15.51 5.36 15.04
CA PRO A 135 14.94 5.74 13.73
C PRO A 135 15.80 6.74 12.94
N PHE A 136 15.64 6.73 11.61
CA PHE A 136 16.24 7.70 10.70
C PHE A 136 15.17 8.38 9.85
N VAL A 137 15.29 9.68 9.67
CA VAL A 137 14.40 10.50 8.85
C VAL A 137 15.21 11.21 7.78
N VAL A 138 14.80 11.05 6.52
CA VAL A 138 15.32 11.84 5.39
C VAL A 138 14.34 13.00 5.16
N SER A 139 14.59 14.13 5.83
CA SER A 139 13.77 15.35 5.74
C SER A 139 14.20 16.27 4.62
N GLU A 140 15.50 16.35 4.37
CA GLU A 140 16.07 17.24 3.36
C GLU A 140 15.70 16.76 1.95
N SER A 141 15.30 17.71 1.12
CA SER A 141 14.92 17.46 -0.26
C SER A 141 16.11 17.68 -1.19
N GLY A 142 16.22 16.84 -2.21
CA GLY A 142 17.05 17.11 -3.37
C GLY A 142 16.30 17.93 -4.42
N THR A 143 16.84 17.93 -5.63
CA THR A 143 16.15 18.40 -6.84
C THR A 143 16.15 17.29 -7.89
N ALA A 144 15.38 17.45 -8.97
CA ALA A 144 15.40 16.50 -10.08
C ALA A 144 16.80 16.32 -10.69
N ALA A 145 17.59 17.40 -10.77
CA ALA A 145 18.97 17.37 -11.25
C ALA A 145 19.94 16.83 -10.20
N ASP A 146 19.72 17.15 -8.93
CA ASP A 146 20.63 16.88 -7.81
C ASP A 146 19.88 16.18 -6.65
N PRO A 147 19.51 14.90 -6.81
CA PRO A 147 18.78 14.18 -5.77
C PRO A 147 19.67 13.90 -4.55
N VAL A 148 19.06 13.79 -3.37
CA VAL A 148 19.74 13.26 -2.18
C VAL A 148 19.77 11.74 -2.28
N VAL A 149 20.96 11.15 -2.28
CA VAL A 149 21.15 9.71 -2.45
C VAL A 149 21.66 9.07 -1.16
N LEU A 150 20.90 8.15 -0.58
CA LEU A 150 21.37 7.27 0.49
C LEU A 150 21.70 5.89 -0.10
N THR A 151 22.95 5.46 -0.04
CA THR A 151 23.37 4.18 -0.64
C THR A 151 24.24 3.35 0.31
N GLY A 152 24.05 2.03 0.30
CA GLY A 152 24.84 1.11 1.11
C GLY A 152 25.25 -0.16 0.38
N ALA A 153 26.00 -1.03 1.07
CA ALA A 153 26.25 -2.38 0.61
C ALA A 153 25.02 -3.28 0.88
N ARG A 154 24.87 -4.38 0.14
CA ARG A 154 23.74 -5.33 0.34
C ARG A 154 23.70 -5.93 1.75
N GLN A 155 24.81 -5.91 2.49
CA GLN A 155 24.90 -6.39 3.87
C GLN A 155 24.72 -5.29 4.93
N THR A 156 24.51 -4.04 4.52
CA THR A 156 24.18 -2.95 5.43
C THR A 156 22.76 -3.12 5.96
N VAL A 157 22.60 -3.07 7.28
CA VAL A 157 21.30 -3.25 7.95
C VAL A 157 20.88 -1.95 8.60
N ILE A 158 19.68 -1.46 8.29
CA ILE A 158 19.03 -0.38 9.02
C ILE A 158 17.90 -0.99 9.84
N THR A 159 17.94 -0.77 11.15
CA THR A 159 17.03 -1.36 12.12
C THR A 159 16.58 -0.33 13.13
N THR A 160 15.57 -0.66 13.94
CA THR A 160 15.14 0.17 15.07
C THR A 160 14.62 -0.71 16.20
N THR A 161 14.59 -0.17 17.42
CA THR A 161 13.93 -0.80 18.59
C THR A 161 12.43 -0.51 18.63
N GLY A 162 11.97 0.52 17.92
CA GLY A 162 10.55 0.88 17.81
C GLY A 162 10.29 1.80 16.61
N GLY A 163 9.04 1.81 16.13
CA GLY A 163 8.66 2.59 14.95
C GLY A 163 9.31 2.08 13.65
N SER A 164 9.28 2.91 12.62
CA SER A 164 9.89 2.60 11.31
C SER A 164 11.40 2.93 11.35
N PRO A 165 12.28 2.04 10.88
CA PRO A 165 13.72 2.31 10.87
C PRO A 165 14.09 3.43 9.89
N LEU A 166 13.33 3.60 8.81
CA LEU A 166 13.53 4.64 7.81
C LEU A 166 12.20 5.33 7.46
N THR A 167 12.18 6.65 7.57
CA THR A 167 11.10 7.52 7.10
C THR A 167 11.66 8.53 6.11
N VAL A 168 10.97 8.75 4.99
CA VAL A 168 11.32 9.74 3.98
C VAL A 168 10.19 10.75 3.89
N THR A 169 10.50 12.02 4.15
CA THR A 169 9.56 13.14 4.00
C THR A 169 10.03 14.16 2.97
N GLY A 170 11.34 14.19 2.67
CA GLY A 170 11.89 15.03 1.60
C GLY A 170 11.54 14.51 0.19
N SER A 171 11.68 15.39 -0.80
CA SER A 171 11.48 15.10 -2.22
C SER A 171 12.79 14.86 -2.95
N HIS A 172 12.75 14.19 -4.11
CA HIS A 172 13.92 13.82 -4.92
C HIS A 172 14.96 13.03 -4.12
N VAL A 173 14.48 12.03 -3.38
CA VAL A 173 15.30 11.17 -2.52
C VAL A 173 15.45 9.80 -3.17
N ARG A 174 16.68 9.28 -3.21
CA ARG A 174 16.97 7.94 -3.72
C ARG A 174 17.62 7.10 -2.63
N VAL A 175 16.93 6.05 -2.19
CA VAL A 175 17.46 5.07 -1.25
C VAL A 175 17.83 3.81 -2.01
N LYS A 176 19.12 3.48 -2.02
CA LYS A 176 19.67 2.37 -2.79
C LYS A 176 20.34 1.36 -1.88
N THR A 177 19.99 0.08 -2.06
CA THR A 177 20.77 -1.04 -1.50
C THR A 177 20.94 -1.00 0.03
N ALA A 178 19.90 -1.44 0.75
CA ALA A 178 19.96 -1.63 2.19
C ALA A 178 19.03 -2.77 2.63
N GLN A 179 19.38 -3.44 3.73
CA GLN A 179 18.46 -4.34 4.42
C GLN A 179 17.70 -3.57 5.49
N LEU A 180 16.38 -3.71 5.52
CA LEU A 180 15.53 -3.08 6.51
C LEU A 180 14.96 -4.13 7.46
N ARG A 181 15.10 -3.89 8.76
CA ARG A 181 14.51 -4.69 9.83
C ARG A 181 13.67 -3.80 10.72
N ALA A 182 12.36 -4.03 10.72
CA ALA A 182 11.42 -3.36 11.58
C ALA A 182 10.82 -4.34 12.60
N GLY A 183 10.47 -3.80 13.76
CA GLY A 183 9.70 -4.50 14.78
C GLY A 183 8.21 -4.42 14.46
N SER A 184 7.48 -3.60 15.22
CA SER A 184 6.02 -3.47 15.18
C SER A 184 5.46 -2.50 14.13
N ALA A 185 6.30 -1.91 13.27
CA ALA A 185 5.94 -0.85 12.35
C ALA A 185 6.33 -1.18 10.90
N PRO A 186 6.00 -0.32 9.91
CA PRO A 186 6.48 -0.50 8.55
C PRO A 186 8.01 -0.40 8.46
N ALA A 187 8.62 -1.08 7.49
CA ALA A 187 10.08 -1.01 7.33
C ALA A 187 10.53 0.31 6.71
N VAL A 188 9.77 0.83 5.74
CA VAL A 188 9.98 2.15 5.16
C VAL A 188 8.66 2.90 5.14
N VAL A 189 8.67 4.17 5.52
CA VAL A 189 7.52 5.07 5.36
C VAL A 189 7.92 6.23 4.45
N VAL A 190 7.19 6.43 3.36
CA VAL A 190 7.26 7.65 2.54
C VAL A 190 6.05 8.50 2.88
N ALA A 191 6.27 9.67 3.49
CA ALA A 191 5.21 10.53 3.99
C ALA A 191 5.30 11.93 3.37
N GLY A 192 4.49 12.16 2.32
CA GLY A 192 4.34 13.43 1.63
C GLY A 192 5.40 13.81 0.59
N GLY A 193 6.58 13.18 0.60
CA GLY A 193 7.65 13.45 -0.38
C GLY A 193 7.24 13.15 -1.83
N GLN A 194 7.87 13.85 -2.77
CA GLN A 194 7.70 13.66 -4.21
C GLN A 194 8.97 13.10 -4.86
N ASP A 195 8.83 12.27 -5.90
CA ASP A 195 9.98 11.68 -6.62
C ASP A 195 10.95 10.93 -5.68
N VAL A 196 10.39 9.94 -4.98
CA VAL A 196 11.15 9.10 -4.05
C VAL A 196 11.40 7.74 -4.68
N THR A 197 12.66 7.37 -4.86
CA THR A 197 13.05 6.05 -5.39
C THR A 197 13.61 5.16 -4.28
N LEU A 198 13.01 3.99 -4.10
CA LEU A 198 13.47 2.90 -3.25
C LEU A 198 13.96 1.77 -4.15
N ASP A 199 15.28 1.62 -4.32
CA ASP A 199 15.87 0.69 -5.29
C ASP A 199 16.73 -0.39 -4.62
N ARG A 200 16.47 -1.66 -4.97
CA ARG A 200 17.22 -2.82 -4.47
C ARG A 200 17.24 -2.92 -2.95
N LEU A 201 16.10 -2.66 -2.31
CA LEU A 201 15.94 -2.87 -0.88
C LEU A 201 15.69 -4.34 -0.56
N THR A 202 16.02 -4.75 0.66
CA THR A 202 15.65 -6.06 1.20
C THR A 202 14.94 -5.88 2.53
N VAL A 203 13.63 -6.11 2.56
CA VAL A 203 12.84 -6.12 3.80
C VAL A 203 12.79 -7.56 4.29
N LEU A 204 13.25 -7.79 5.53
CA LEU A 204 13.33 -9.13 6.11
C LEU A 204 12.31 -9.38 7.24
N ARG A 205 11.94 -8.32 7.97
CA ARG A 205 11.03 -8.39 9.12
C ARG A 205 10.30 -7.06 9.24
N ALA A 206 8.98 -7.08 9.13
CA ALA A 206 8.14 -5.95 9.50
C ALA A 206 6.79 -6.47 9.97
N ARG A 207 6.36 -6.17 11.20
CA ARG A 207 5.01 -6.61 11.64
C ARG A 207 3.86 -5.79 11.04
N GLN A 208 4.18 -4.85 10.15
CA GLN A 208 3.21 -4.14 9.32
C GLN A 208 3.65 -4.21 7.87
N ALA A 209 3.52 -3.11 7.12
CA ALA A 209 3.89 -3.08 5.73
C ALA A 209 5.40 -3.11 5.52
N GLY A 210 5.88 -3.69 4.42
CA GLY A 210 7.29 -3.53 4.04
C GLY A 210 7.58 -2.06 3.73
N VAL A 211 6.85 -1.52 2.78
CA VAL A 211 6.84 -0.09 2.43
C VAL A 211 5.45 0.47 2.62
N ARG A 212 5.32 1.62 3.29
CA ARG A 212 4.08 2.38 3.38
C ARG A 212 4.25 3.75 2.73
N VAL A 213 3.41 4.08 1.77
CA VAL A 213 3.35 5.39 1.12
C VAL A 213 2.11 6.13 1.62
N THR A 214 2.25 7.36 2.11
CA THR A 214 1.19 8.13 2.76
C THR A 214 1.38 9.64 2.61
N GLY A 215 0.44 10.42 3.15
CA GLY A 215 0.59 11.87 3.32
C GLY A 215 0.57 12.67 2.01
N GLY A 216 -0.12 12.17 0.98
CA GLY A 216 -0.14 12.84 -0.32
C GLY A 216 1.15 12.72 -1.14
N ALA A 217 2.04 11.78 -0.81
CA ALA A 217 3.26 11.51 -1.57
C ALA A 217 2.94 11.22 -3.05
N ARG A 218 3.81 11.67 -3.96
CA ARG A 218 3.63 11.50 -5.42
C ARG A 218 4.89 11.00 -6.10
N LEU A 219 4.76 10.29 -7.21
CA LEU A 219 5.91 9.79 -7.99
C LEU A 219 6.85 8.96 -7.10
N VAL A 220 6.31 7.92 -6.46
CA VAL A 220 7.08 7.04 -5.58
C VAL A 220 7.38 5.74 -6.31
N TYR A 221 8.66 5.39 -6.41
CA TYR A 221 9.12 4.23 -7.15
C TYR A 221 9.72 3.19 -6.19
N VAL A 222 9.15 1.99 -6.14
CA VAL A 222 9.70 0.83 -5.42
C VAL A 222 10.22 -0.14 -6.47
N LEU A 223 11.54 -0.16 -6.65
CA LEU A 223 12.20 -0.83 -7.77
C LEU A 223 13.06 -1.99 -7.30
N ARG A 224 12.98 -3.12 -8.00
CA ARG A 224 13.95 -4.24 -7.91
C ARG A 224 14.24 -4.70 -6.49
N SER A 225 13.22 -4.63 -5.63
CA SER A 225 13.34 -4.84 -4.19
C SER A 225 12.79 -6.20 -3.79
N SER A 226 13.39 -6.82 -2.78
CA SER A 226 12.89 -8.05 -2.16
C SER A 226 12.14 -7.69 -0.89
N LEU A 227 10.83 -7.94 -0.89
CA LEU A 227 9.91 -7.57 0.18
C LEU A 227 9.33 -8.84 0.78
N GLY A 228 9.84 -9.25 1.94
CA GLY A 228 9.40 -10.47 2.61
C GLY A 228 9.44 -10.37 4.13
N GLY A 229 8.89 -11.39 4.78
CA GLY A 229 8.83 -11.45 6.25
C GLY A 229 7.96 -10.34 6.87
N THR A 230 6.97 -9.87 6.12
CA THR A 230 5.99 -8.89 6.58
C THR A 230 4.75 -9.59 7.11
N SER A 231 4.13 -9.09 8.17
CA SER A 231 2.77 -9.53 8.56
C SER A 231 1.66 -8.62 8.05
N GLY A 232 2.00 -7.48 7.47
CA GLY A 232 1.12 -6.66 6.63
C GLY A 232 1.52 -6.71 5.16
N PRO A 233 0.90 -5.88 4.29
CA PRO A 233 1.21 -5.80 2.86
C PRO A 233 2.69 -5.54 2.60
N ALA A 234 3.29 -6.18 1.61
CA ALA A 234 4.65 -5.85 1.19
C ALA A 234 4.77 -4.36 0.82
N VAL A 235 3.77 -3.84 0.11
CA VAL A 235 3.61 -2.41 -0.17
C VAL A 235 2.19 -1.98 0.18
N GLN A 236 2.06 -0.90 0.95
CA GLN A 236 0.80 -0.27 1.28
C GLN A 236 0.80 1.16 0.75
N VAL A 237 -0.17 1.51 -0.09
CA VAL A 237 -0.32 2.85 -0.66
C VAL A 237 -1.59 3.49 -0.12
N GLY A 238 -1.42 4.59 0.60
CA GLY A 238 -2.50 5.31 1.25
C GLY A 238 -3.04 4.61 2.50
N ALA A 239 -4.06 5.23 3.07
CA ALA A 239 -4.82 4.72 4.19
C ALA A 239 -6.26 5.18 4.09
N ALA A 240 -7.21 4.30 4.42
CA ALA A 240 -8.64 4.64 4.36
C ALA A 240 -8.93 5.90 5.21
N GLY A 241 -9.66 6.86 4.63
CA GLY A 241 -10.04 8.11 5.30
C GLY A 241 -8.91 9.11 5.52
N ALA A 242 -7.70 8.89 4.97
CA ALA A 242 -6.62 9.87 5.10
C ALA A 242 -6.96 11.17 4.33
N ALA A 243 -6.58 12.30 4.93
CA ALA A 243 -6.83 13.64 4.38
C ALA A 243 -6.14 13.89 3.02
N ALA A 244 -5.01 13.23 2.79
CA ALA A 244 -4.27 13.29 1.53
C ALA A 244 -3.82 11.89 1.12
N GLN A 245 -4.30 11.44 -0.04
CA GLN A 245 -3.94 10.14 -0.60
C GLN A 245 -2.74 10.26 -1.53
N PRO A 246 -1.85 9.26 -1.56
CA PRO A 246 -0.75 9.23 -2.52
C PRO A 246 -1.24 9.13 -3.97
N SER A 247 -0.39 9.57 -4.90
CA SER A 247 -0.58 9.33 -6.33
C SER A 247 0.70 8.86 -7.01
N ASP A 248 0.55 8.29 -8.19
CA ASP A 248 1.65 7.94 -9.10
C ASP A 248 2.71 7.06 -8.42
N VAL A 249 2.26 5.97 -7.77
CA VAL A 249 3.17 5.03 -7.10
C VAL A 249 3.42 3.83 -8.00
N LEU A 250 4.69 3.56 -8.30
CA LEU A 250 5.13 2.45 -9.13
C LEU A 250 5.83 1.39 -8.28
N VAL A 251 5.38 0.14 -8.38
CA VAL A 251 6.09 -1.04 -7.87
C VAL A 251 6.56 -1.84 -9.08
N ASP A 252 7.86 -1.93 -9.29
CA ASP A 252 8.43 -2.49 -10.51
C ASP A 252 9.58 -3.47 -10.23
N GLY A 253 9.54 -4.63 -10.91
CA GLY A 253 10.60 -5.64 -10.85
C GLY A 253 10.84 -6.21 -9.44
N CYS A 254 9.86 -6.17 -8.55
CA CYS A 254 10.03 -6.57 -7.16
C CYS A 254 9.82 -8.08 -6.98
N THR A 255 10.35 -8.63 -5.87
CA THR A 255 10.04 -9.98 -5.41
C THR A 255 9.33 -9.88 -4.07
N VAL A 256 8.09 -10.32 -4.03
CA VAL A 256 7.21 -10.26 -2.87
C VAL A 256 6.98 -11.65 -2.30
N VAL A 257 7.19 -11.80 -0.99
CA VAL A 257 6.91 -13.04 -0.26
C VAL A 257 5.89 -12.77 0.83
N GLY A 258 4.71 -13.39 0.74
CA GLY A 258 3.61 -13.19 1.68
C GLY A 258 2.56 -12.20 1.15
N GLN A 259 2.09 -11.27 2.00
CA GLN A 259 1.03 -10.34 1.61
C GLN A 259 1.52 -9.37 0.52
N GLY A 260 0.69 -9.15 -0.50
CA GLY A 260 1.04 -8.39 -1.70
C GLY A 260 0.99 -6.86 -1.55
N VAL A 261 0.61 -6.20 -2.64
CA VAL A 261 0.41 -4.75 -2.74
C VAL A 261 -1.04 -4.41 -2.42
N VAL A 262 -1.25 -3.45 -1.52
CA VAL A 262 -2.58 -2.94 -1.17
C VAL A 262 -2.64 -1.44 -1.39
N VAL A 263 -3.60 -1.02 -2.19
CA VAL A 263 -3.88 0.38 -2.49
C VAL A 263 -5.21 0.77 -1.85
N ALA A 264 -5.19 1.80 -1.01
CA ALA A 264 -6.37 2.32 -0.33
C ALA A 264 -7.25 3.14 -1.28
N ALA A 265 -8.52 3.28 -0.91
CA ALA A 265 -9.46 4.12 -1.63
C ALA A 265 -8.99 5.58 -1.67
N GLY A 266 -9.16 6.21 -2.84
CA GLY A 266 -8.73 7.58 -3.12
C GLY A 266 -7.25 7.75 -3.50
N ALA A 267 -6.42 6.71 -3.41
CA ALA A 267 -5.10 6.73 -4.03
C ALA A 267 -5.25 6.55 -5.55
N THR A 268 -4.57 7.39 -6.33
CA THR A 268 -4.83 7.49 -7.78
C THR A 268 -3.56 7.43 -8.60
N GLY A 269 -3.58 6.79 -9.76
CA GLY A 269 -2.42 6.74 -10.65
C GLY A 269 -1.28 5.89 -10.07
N GLY A 270 -0.76 4.97 -10.86
CA GLY A 270 0.33 4.12 -10.42
C GLY A 270 0.33 2.79 -11.14
N GLY A 271 1.23 1.92 -10.74
CA GLY A 271 1.25 0.60 -11.31
C GLY A 271 2.06 -0.43 -10.54
N VAL A 272 1.79 -1.68 -10.86
CA VAL A 272 2.52 -2.86 -10.39
C VAL A 272 2.96 -3.63 -11.62
N HIS A 273 4.26 -3.65 -11.86
CA HIS A 273 4.86 -4.18 -13.09
C HIS A 273 5.96 -5.20 -12.79
N GLY A 274 6.08 -6.24 -13.62
CA GLY A 274 7.23 -7.14 -13.60
C GLY A 274 7.49 -7.79 -12.23
N THR A 275 6.50 -7.87 -11.35
CA THR A 275 6.67 -8.24 -9.95
C THR A 275 6.30 -9.71 -9.76
N SER A 276 7.15 -10.44 -9.03
CA SER A 276 6.92 -11.84 -8.68
C SER A 276 6.36 -11.99 -7.27
N PHE A 277 5.28 -12.75 -7.14
CA PHE A 277 4.58 -12.99 -5.87
C PHE A 277 4.68 -14.47 -5.50
N SER A 278 5.24 -14.76 -4.33
CA SER A 278 5.37 -16.13 -3.83
C SER A 278 4.78 -16.30 -2.44
N ARG A 279 4.19 -17.48 -2.20
CA ARG A 279 3.48 -17.83 -0.96
C ARG A 279 2.51 -16.73 -0.48
N PRO A 280 1.63 -16.23 -1.35
CA PRO A 280 0.76 -15.13 -0.97
C PRO A 280 -0.25 -15.58 0.08
N GLY A 281 -0.50 -14.73 1.08
CA GLY A 281 -1.52 -14.98 2.10
C GLY A 281 -2.90 -14.42 1.74
N GLY A 282 -3.10 -13.98 0.50
CA GLY A 282 -4.26 -13.24 0.00
C GLY A 282 -3.97 -12.75 -1.43
N PRO A 283 -4.77 -11.83 -2.00
CA PRO A 283 -4.47 -11.29 -3.33
C PRO A 283 -3.06 -10.67 -3.38
N TRP A 284 -2.38 -10.86 -4.51
CA TRP A 284 -1.11 -10.20 -4.82
C TRP A 284 -1.27 -8.70 -4.92
N VAL A 285 -2.38 -8.27 -5.54
CA VAL A 285 -2.70 -6.87 -5.71
C VAL A 285 -4.15 -6.66 -5.33
N ARG A 286 -4.37 -5.72 -4.41
CA ARG A 286 -5.70 -5.24 -4.04
C ARG A 286 -5.77 -3.75 -4.33
N LEU A 287 -6.55 -3.38 -5.34
CA LEU A 287 -6.79 -2.01 -5.74
C LEU A 287 -8.16 -1.56 -5.26
N LEU A 288 -8.15 -0.63 -4.30
CA LEU A 288 -9.34 0.14 -3.91
C LEU A 288 -9.29 1.58 -4.46
N GLY A 289 -8.15 1.98 -5.05
CA GLY A 289 -7.90 3.27 -5.67
C GLY A 289 -8.50 3.37 -7.07
N SER A 290 -7.93 4.22 -7.93
CA SER A 290 -8.34 4.35 -9.34
C SER A 290 -7.18 4.70 -10.27
N GLY A 291 -7.29 4.33 -11.55
CA GLY A 291 -6.27 4.62 -12.57
C GLY A 291 -4.97 3.82 -12.41
N TRP A 292 -5.05 2.61 -11.88
CA TRP A 292 -3.87 1.76 -11.64
C TRP A 292 -3.65 0.76 -12.78
N ILE A 293 -2.40 0.54 -13.15
CA ILE A 293 -2.01 -0.46 -14.14
C ILE A 293 -1.31 -1.63 -13.46
N VAL A 294 -1.82 -2.85 -13.63
CA VAL A 294 -1.18 -4.07 -13.13
C VAL A 294 -0.82 -4.93 -14.34
N ASP A 295 0.47 -4.97 -14.66
CA ASP A 295 0.96 -5.55 -15.91
C ASP A 295 2.18 -6.46 -15.70
N ASP A 296 2.27 -7.53 -16.48
CA ASP A 296 3.44 -8.43 -16.53
C ASP A 296 3.88 -8.99 -15.16
N ASN A 297 2.91 -9.30 -14.28
CA ASN A 297 3.20 -9.87 -12.97
C ASN A 297 3.02 -11.39 -12.96
N THR A 298 3.83 -12.07 -12.16
CA THR A 298 3.81 -13.52 -12.02
C THR A 298 3.64 -13.92 -10.56
N GLY A 299 2.99 -15.04 -10.27
CA GLY A 299 3.00 -15.55 -8.90
C GLY A 299 2.22 -16.83 -8.63
N ASP A 300 2.35 -17.31 -7.40
CA ASP A 300 1.60 -18.47 -6.90
C ASP A 300 0.12 -18.10 -6.65
N ALA A 301 -0.81 -19.00 -6.96
CA ALA A 301 -2.21 -18.81 -6.57
C ALA A 301 -2.34 -18.66 -5.03
N PRO A 302 -3.13 -17.69 -4.54
CA PRO A 302 -3.38 -17.58 -3.11
C PRO A 302 -4.21 -18.76 -2.59
N PRO A 303 -4.08 -19.12 -1.30
CA PRO A 303 -4.79 -20.25 -0.71
C PRO A 303 -6.31 -20.08 -0.72
N SER A 304 -6.79 -18.84 -0.83
CA SER A 304 -8.20 -18.51 -0.91
C SER A 304 -8.41 -17.18 -1.65
N GLY A 305 -9.44 -17.12 -2.48
CA GLY A 305 -9.83 -15.90 -3.18
C GLY A 305 -9.00 -15.61 -4.44
N PRO A 306 -9.23 -14.45 -5.06
CA PRO A 306 -8.55 -14.07 -6.29
C PRO A 306 -7.09 -13.65 -6.07
N ALA A 307 -6.25 -13.86 -7.09
CA ALA A 307 -4.88 -13.34 -7.11
C ALA A 307 -4.88 -11.81 -7.27
N LEU A 308 -5.84 -11.28 -8.02
CA LEU A 308 -5.98 -9.85 -8.30
C LEU A 308 -7.40 -9.40 -7.92
N LEU A 309 -7.48 -8.41 -7.04
CA LEU A 309 -8.74 -7.76 -6.65
C LEU A 309 -8.70 -6.32 -7.12
N VAL A 310 -9.46 -6.01 -8.17
CA VAL A 310 -9.44 -4.70 -8.84
C VAL A 310 -10.86 -4.15 -8.90
N GLY A 311 -11.04 -2.88 -8.56
CA GLY A 311 -12.39 -2.28 -8.52
C GLY A 311 -12.43 -0.78 -8.78
N GLY A 312 -11.28 -0.15 -9.03
CA GLY A 312 -11.20 1.26 -9.31
C GLY A 312 -11.60 1.62 -10.73
N PRO A 313 -12.25 2.77 -10.97
CA PRO A 313 -12.43 3.28 -12.32
C PRO A 313 -11.06 3.54 -12.98
N GLY A 314 -10.91 3.14 -14.24
CA GLY A 314 -9.68 3.34 -15.01
C GLY A 314 -8.53 2.40 -14.65
N ASP A 315 -8.76 1.41 -13.80
CA ASP A 315 -7.77 0.37 -13.55
C ASP A 315 -7.62 -0.53 -14.79
N ALA A 316 -6.41 -1.00 -15.06
CA ALA A 316 -6.09 -1.88 -16.18
C ALA A 316 -5.27 -3.09 -15.72
N LEU A 317 -5.66 -4.28 -16.19
CA LEU A 317 -4.97 -5.54 -15.95
C LEU A 317 -4.44 -6.06 -17.27
N ARG A 318 -3.15 -6.41 -17.34
CA ARG A 318 -2.50 -6.89 -18.57
C ARG A 318 -1.46 -7.96 -18.25
N SER A 319 -1.34 -8.98 -19.11
CA SER A 319 -0.20 -9.92 -19.12
C SER A 319 0.17 -10.54 -17.76
N ASN A 320 -0.79 -10.75 -16.85
CA ASN A 320 -0.52 -11.32 -15.53
C ASN A 320 -0.70 -12.84 -15.58
N GLU A 321 0.23 -13.57 -14.94
CA GLU A 321 0.26 -15.04 -14.97
C GLU A 321 0.27 -15.64 -13.56
N THR A 322 -0.71 -16.50 -13.27
CA THR A 322 -0.81 -17.25 -12.01
C THR A 322 -0.45 -18.72 -12.20
N THR A 323 0.44 -19.23 -11.36
CA THR A 323 0.73 -20.66 -11.26
C THR A 323 -0.10 -21.33 -10.16
N GLY A 324 -0.71 -22.48 -10.44
CA GLY A 324 -1.23 -23.39 -9.41
C GLY A 324 -2.71 -23.24 -9.03
N GLY A 325 -3.56 -22.67 -9.89
CA GLY A 325 -5.00 -22.61 -9.66
C GLY A 325 -5.71 -21.63 -10.61
N ALA A 326 -7.04 -21.62 -10.61
CA ALA A 326 -7.82 -20.72 -11.46
C ALA A 326 -7.43 -19.26 -11.16
N ALA A 327 -6.93 -18.56 -12.18
CA ALA A 327 -6.67 -17.13 -12.14
C ALA A 327 -8.01 -16.40 -12.00
N ALA A 328 -8.52 -16.29 -10.79
CA ALA A 328 -9.62 -15.38 -10.54
C ALA A 328 -9.00 -13.99 -10.42
N VAL A 329 -9.08 -13.22 -11.50
CA VAL A 329 -9.28 -11.78 -11.37
C VAL A 329 -10.72 -11.61 -10.88
N VAL A 330 -10.93 -10.86 -9.81
CA VAL A 330 -12.27 -10.36 -9.49
C VAL A 330 -12.23 -8.86 -9.73
N GLY A 331 -12.69 -8.48 -10.92
CA GLY A 331 -12.99 -7.11 -11.29
C GLY A 331 -14.39 -6.74 -10.80
N TYR A 332 -14.54 -5.71 -9.98
CA TYR A 332 -15.86 -5.28 -9.52
C TYR A 332 -16.67 -4.48 -10.56
N THR A 333 -16.09 -4.12 -11.72
CA THR A 333 -16.70 -3.08 -12.57
C THR A 333 -16.54 -3.21 -14.09
N ASP A 334 -15.70 -4.09 -14.66
CA ASP A 334 -15.58 -4.17 -16.14
C ASP A 334 -15.29 -5.58 -16.67
N PRO A 335 -16.19 -6.20 -17.47
CA PRO A 335 -15.95 -7.50 -18.10
C PRO A 335 -14.77 -7.51 -19.11
N ALA A 336 -14.29 -6.35 -19.59
CA ALA A 336 -13.10 -6.28 -20.44
C ALA A 336 -11.79 -6.62 -19.69
N LEU A 337 -11.78 -6.51 -18.35
CA LEU A 337 -10.62 -6.81 -17.51
C LEU A 337 -10.36 -8.32 -17.33
N GLU A 338 -11.36 -9.17 -17.54
CA GLU A 338 -11.22 -10.62 -17.38
C GLU A 338 -10.40 -11.27 -18.52
N ALA A 339 -10.35 -10.65 -19.71
CA ALA A 339 -9.73 -11.23 -20.90
C ALA A 339 -8.18 -11.20 -20.94
N SER A 340 -7.52 -10.55 -19.97
CA SER A 340 -6.06 -10.31 -20.03
C SER A 340 -5.22 -11.13 -19.05
N THR A 341 -5.82 -12.04 -18.29
CA THR A 341 -5.10 -12.90 -17.33
C THR A 341 -5.04 -14.33 -17.84
N ARG A 342 -3.84 -14.91 -17.87
CA ARG A 342 -3.64 -16.30 -18.32
C ARG A 342 -3.43 -17.21 -17.11
N VAL A 343 -4.11 -18.35 -17.13
CA VAL A 343 -3.84 -19.47 -16.21
C VAL A 343 -2.76 -20.32 -16.85
N GLY A 344 -1.61 -20.45 -16.17
CA GLY A 344 -0.51 -21.33 -16.57
C GLY A 344 -0.56 -22.69 -15.87
#